data_AF-A0A7X3P2C2-F1
#
_entry.id   AF-A0A7X3P2C2-F1
#
_cell.length_a   1.000
_cell.length_b   1.000
_cell.length_c   1.000
_cell.angle_alpha   90.00
_cell.angle_beta   90.00
_cell.angle_gamma   90.00
#
_symmetry.space_group_name_H-M   'P 1'
#
loop_
_entity.id
_entity.type
_entity.pdbx_description
1 polymer ?
#
loop_
_entity_poly.entity_id
_entity_poly.type
_entity_poly.pdbx_seq_one_letter_code
_entity_poly.pdbx_strand_id
1 'polypeptide(L)'
;MFSHIYYIVSTRAHPKRHYHWEGNYPEDTGQWGNQTIDALLSARVDQRMTPYKGKDVPIEERISAWLQKMELAYGFWFQRIGLRNERSYEMRIQKSLNSARVTLADIGYGVAQFLPILVLCYYVPIGSTLILEEPGTHLHPKAQADLADLLIEVITERSLQILVESHSEHLLTRLQLRIAEQQIAAKDTALYFCENENGVSTIKSLEVDEIGNIRNWPKDFFGNVRGDLVKMAREQMKRQKKAED
;
A
#
# COMPACT_ATOMS: atom_id res chain seq x y z
N MET A 1 22.74 -11.51 8.47
CA MET A 1 22.33 -10.11 8.71
C MET A 1 21.39 -9.57 7.62
N PHE A 2 21.17 -10.27 6.50
CA PHE A 2 20.08 -9.99 5.54
C PHE A 2 19.48 -11.29 4.96
N SER A 3 18.97 -12.17 5.83
CA SER A 3 18.19 -13.31 5.37
C SER A 3 16.75 -12.85 5.21
N HIS A 4 16.19 -12.91 4.00
CA HIS A 4 14.82 -12.54 3.61
C HIS A 4 14.59 -11.05 3.26
N ILE A 5 15.03 -10.66 2.06
CA ILE A 5 14.67 -9.39 1.42
C ILE A 5 13.66 -9.70 0.31
N TYR A 6 12.52 -9.01 0.31
CA TYR A 6 11.51 -9.12 -0.74
C TYR A 6 11.24 -7.77 -1.37
N TYR A 7 11.01 -7.79 -2.67
CA TYR A 7 10.94 -6.60 -3.48
C TYR A 7 9.74 -6.65 -4.40
N ILE A 8 9.03 -5.53 -4.53
CA ILE A 8 7.95 -5.37 -5.49
C ILE A 8 8.13 -4.04 -6.23
N VAL A 9 8.10 -4.09 -7.57
CA VAL A 9 8.38 -2.95 -8.47
C VAL A 9 7.28 -1.88 -8.40
N SER A 10 7.15 -0.90 -9.29
CA SER A 10 5.95 -0.03 -9.34
C SER A 10 4.78 -0.64 -10.13
N THR A 11 5.07 -1.30 -11.26
CA THR A 11 4.06 -1.88 -12.16
C THR A 11 3.72 -3.32 -11.80
N ARG A 12 2.45 -3.64 -11.51
CA ARG A 12 2.05 -5.04 -11.23
C ARG A 12 1.52 -5.75 -12.46
N ALA A 13 1.70 -7.07 -12.46
CA ALA A 13 1.09 -7.96 -13.44
C ALA A 13 -0.44 -7.77 -13.45
N HIS A 14 -1.02 -7.79 -14.66
CA HIS A 14 -2.46 -7.70 -14.80
C HIS A 14 -3.14 -8.93 -14.19
N PRO A 15 -4.26 -8.73 -13.46
CA PRO A 15 -5.02 -9.83 -12.92
C PRO A 15 -5.60 -10.70 -14.04
N LYS A 16 -5.56 -12.01 -13.83
CA LYS A 16 -6.22 -13.00 -14.69
C LYS A 16 -7.63 -13.28 -14.15
N ARG A 17 -8.52 -13.75 -15.03
CA ARG A 17 -9.84 -14.26 -14.62
C ARG A 17 -9.71 -15.61 -13.93
N HIS A 18 -8.79 -16.44 -14.40
CA HIS A 18 -8.56 -17.80 -13.93
C HIS A 18 -7.09 -17.99 -13.54
N TYR A 19 -6.87 -18.68 -12.44
CA TYR A 19 -5.54 -18.99 -11.88
C TYR A 19 -5.40 -20.50 -11.75
N HIS A 20 -4.33 -21.05 -12.30
CA HIS A 20 -4.04 -22.48 -12.18
C HIS A 20 -3.02 -22.67 -11.05
N TRP A 21 -3.39 -23.44 -10.02
CA TRP A 21 -2.56 -23.64 -8.84
C TRP A 21 -2.25 -25.13 -8.63
N GLU A 22 -1.01 -25.52 -8.82
CA GLU A 22 -0.57 -26.92 -8.75
C GLU A 22 -0.18 -27.37 -7.33
N GLY A 23 -0.53 -26.59 -6.30
CA GLY A 23 -0.05 -26.82 -4.94
C GLY A 23 1.35 -26.25 -4.69
N ASN A 24 1.72 -25.21 -5.44
CA ASN A 24 2.99 -24.51 -5.28
C ASN A 24 2.94 -23.62 -4.03
N TYR A 25 4.07 -23.53 -3.33
CA TYR A 25 4.28 -22.68 -2.15
C TYR A 25 5.34 -21.64 -2.50
N PRO A 26 4.97 -20.48 -3.08
CA PRO A 26 5.95 -19.46 -3.42
C PRO A 26 6.58 -18.88 -2.16
N GLU A 27 7.79 -18.31 -2.28
CA GLU A 27 8.44 -17.62 -1.16
C GLU A 27 7.79 -16.25 -0.88
N ASP A 28 7.24 -15.61 -1.90
CA ASP A 28 6.60 -14.30 -1.84
C ASP A 28 5.48 -14.13 -2.90
N THR A 29 5.10 -12.90 -3.23
CA THR A 29 4.10 -12.60 -4.27
C THR A 29 4.69 -12.48 -5.69
N GLY A 30 5.99 -12.67 -5.85
CA GLY A 30 6.77 -12.32 -7.02
C GLY A 30 6.97 -10.80 -7.17
N GLN A 31 8.05 -10.39 -7.82
CA GLN A 31 8.41 -8.96 -7.97
C GLN A 31 7.34 -8.11 -8.69
N TRP A 32 6.51 -8.73 -9.54
CA TRP A 32 5.38 -8.07 -10.22
C TRP A 32 4.03 -8.40 -9.57
N GLY A 33 3.98 -9.13 -8.47
CA GLY A 33 2.74 -9.60 -7.85
C GLY A 33 2.06 -10.78 -8.56
N ASN A 34 2.74 -11.42 -9.51
CA ASN A 34 2.17 -12.50 -10.33
C ASN A 34 1.92 -13.81 -9.57
N GLN A 35 2.49 -13.99 -8.37
CA GLN A 35 2.29 -15.15 -7.49
C GLN A 35 1.34 -14.86 -6.32
N THR A 36 0.70 -13.70 -6.30
CA THR A 36 -0.20 -13.27 -5.21
C THR A 36 -1.31 -14.29 -4.90
N ILE A 37 -1.92 -14.87 -5.95
CA ILE A 37 -3.00 -15.85 -5.78
C ILE A 37 -2.47 -17.18 -5.25
N ASP A 38 -1.32 -17.63 -5.76
CA ASP A 38 -0.67 -18.86 -5.29
C ASP A 38 -0.22 -18.72 -3.83
N ALA A 39 0.27 -17.54 -3.43
CA ALA A 39 0.61 -17.22 -2.04
C ALA A 39 -0.62 -17.25 -1.13
N LEU A 40 -1.75 -16.68 -1.56
CA LEU A 40 -3.00 -16.76 -0.78
C LEU A 40 -3.54 -18.19 -0.67
N LEU A 41 -3.56 -18.94 -1.78
CA LEU A 41 -4.05 -20.32 -1.79
C LEU A 41 -3.18 -21.25 -0.93
N SER A 42 -1.85 -21.13 -1.04
CA SER A 42 -0.91 -21.88 -0.20
C SER A 42 -1.05 -21.49 1.27
N ALA A 43 -1.15 -20.20 1.60
CA ALA A 43 -1.38 -19.74 2.96
C ALA A 43 -2.68 -20.27 3.55
N ARG A 44 -3.74 -20.40 2.74
CA ARG A 44 -5.00 -21.01 3.17
C ARG A 44 -4.85 -22.49 3.49
N VAL A 45 -4.11 -23.23 2.67
CA VAL A 45 -3.84 -24.66 2.90
C VAL A 45 -2.97 -24.89 4.13
N ASP A 46 -1.94 -24.05 4.31
CA ASP A 46 -1.06 -24.05 5.49
C ASP A 46 -1.73 -23.49 6.75
N GLN A 47 -2.94 -22.91 6.63
CA GLN A 47 -3.59 -22.15 7.68
C GLN A 47 -2.65 -21.10 8.32
N ARG A 48 -1.90 -20.37 7.48
CA ARG A 48 -0.90 -19.41 7.94
C ARG A 48 -1.52 -18.35 8.85
N MET A 49 -0.85 -18.13 9.96
CA MET A 49 -1.23 -17.18 10.99
C MET A 49 -0.26 -15.99 11.01
N THR A 50 -0.71 -14.88 11.57
CA THR A 50 0.08 -13.69 11.84
C THR A 50 -0.19 -13.19 13.25
N PRO A 51 0.84 -12.70 13.97
CA PRO A 51 0.63 -11.95 15.18
C PRO A 51 -0.18 -10.68 14.88
N TYR A 52 -1.11 -10.36 15.75
CA TYR A 52 -1.86 -9.11 15.78
C TYR A 52 -2.44 -8.90 17.19
N LYS A 53 -2.07 -7.79 17.84
CA LYS A 53 -2.56 -7.42 19.18
C LYS A 53 -2.40 -8.53 20.22
N GLY A 54 -1.25 -9.21 20.19
CA GLY A 54 -0.89 -10.27 21.15
C GLY A 54 -1.60 -11.61 20.93
N LYS A 55 -2.22 -11.83 19.77
CA LYS A 55 -2.80 -13.12 19.36
C LYS A 55 -2.38 -13.46 17.95
N ASP A 56 -2.39 -14.74 17.62
CA ASP A 56 -2.25 -15.21 16.25
C ASP A 56 -3.62 -15.29 15.58
N VAL A 57 -3.75 -14.64 14.43
CA VAL A 57 -4.95 -14.63 13.59
C VAL A 57 -4.62 -15.08 12.16
N PRO A 58 -5.57 -15.64 11.38
CA PRO A 58 -5.30 -16.01 10.00
C PRO A 58 -4.87 -14.80 9.17
N ILE A 59 -3.89 -14.96 8.27
CA ILE A 59 -3.43 -13.83 7.45
C ILE A 59 -4.56 -13.23 6.59
N GLU A 60 -5.49 -14.08 6.12
CA GLU A 60 -6.65 -13.65 5.33
C GLU A 60 -7.60 -12.74 6.13
N GLU A 61 -7.64 -12.89 7.45
CA GLU A 61 -8.41 -12.01 8.32
C GLU A 61 -7.84 -10.58 8.29
N ARG A 62 -6.50 -10.46 8.40
CA ARG A 62 -5.83 -9.14 8.32
C ARG A 62 -5.97 -8.52 6.94
N ILE A 63 -5.78 -9.31 5.88
CA ILE A 63 -5.96 -8.86 4.50
C ILE A 63 -7.38 -8.35 4.29
N SER A 64 -8.40 -9.09 4.74
CA SER A 64 -9.80 -8.67 4.65
C SER A 64 -10.08 -7.40 5.44
N ALA A 65 -9.55 -7.29 6.67
CA ALA A 65 -9.72 -6.11 7.50
C ALA A 65 -9.14 -4.84 6.85
N TRP A 66 -7.96 -4.94 6.23
CA TRP A 66 -7.35 -3.81 5.53
C TRP A 66 -8.06 -3.45 4.23
N LEU A 67 -8.49 -4.43 3.44
CA LEU A 67 -9.32 -4.18 2.26
C LEU A 67 -10.60 -3.40 2.62
N GLN A 68 -11.22 -3.72 3.76
CA GLN A 68 -12.40 -3.00 4.25
C GLN A 68 -12.06 -1.60 4.78
N LYS A 69 -11.03 -1.47 5.64
CA LYS A 69 -10.61 -0.19 6.21
C LYS A 69 -10.25 0.83 5.13
N MET A 70 -9.53 0.39 4.11
CA MET A 70 -9.10 1.20 2.97
C MET A 70 -10.21 1.42 1.94
N GLU A 71 -11.42 0.91 2.15
CA GLU A 71 -12.58 0.99 1.23
C GLU A 71 -12.32 0.39 -0.16
N LEU A 72 -11.42 -0.59 -0.24
CA LEU A 72 -11.04 -1.26 -1.48
C LEU A 72 -11.98 -2.44 -1.79
N ALA A 73 -12.35 -3.22 -0.76
CA ALA A 73 -13.31 -4.30 -0.89
C ALA A 73 -13.98 -4.65 0.43
N TYR A 74 -15.21 -5.13 0.35
CA TYR A 74 -15.92 -5.75 1.47
C TYR A 74 -15.33 -7.13 1.82
N GLY A 75 -14.92 -7.91 0.81
CA GLY A 75 -14.32 -9.22 1.04
C GLY A 75 -13.94 -9.92 -0.26
N PHE A 76 -13.24 -11.04 -0.12
CA PHE A 76 -12.83 -11.90 -1.23
C PHE A 76 -13.08 -13.38 -0.94
N TRP A 77 -13.22 -14.16 -2.01
CA TRP A 77 -13.44 -15.61 -1.96
C TRP A 77 -12.70 -16.29 -3.09
N PHE A 78 -12.28 -17.53 -2.86
CA PHE A 78 -11.81 -18.40 -3.94
C PHE A 78 -12.92 -19.34 -4.36
N GLN A 79 -13.20 -19.37 -5.66
CA GLN A 79 -14.10 -20.33 -6.27
C GLN A 79 -13.27 -21.27 -7.15
N ARG A 80 -13.32 -22.57 -6.85
CA ARG A 80 -12.75 -23.57 -7.75
C ARG A 80 -13.64 -23.70 -8.99
N ILE A 81 -13.01 -23.72 -10.16
CA ILE A 81 -13.67 -23.84 -11.45
C ILE A 81 -13.14 -25.09 -12.18
N GLY A 82 -13.99 -25.69 -13.02
CA GLY A 82 -13.65 -26.89 -13.78
C GLY A 82 -14.09 -28.20 -13.15
N LEU A 83 -13.78 -29.31 -13.82
CA LEU A 83 -14.08 -30.68 -13.38
C LEU A 83 -13.22 -31.07 -12.15
N ARG A 84 -13.57 -32.15 -11.44
CA ARG A 84 -12.97 -32.56 -10.15
C ARG A 84 -11.42 -32.60 -10.10
N ASN A 85 -10.73 -32.70 -11.23
CA ASN A 85 -9.26 -32.76 -11.30
C ASN A 85 -8.58 -31.46 -11.74
N GLU A 86 -9.33 -30.46 -12.21
CA GLU A 86 -8.78 -29.16 -12.58
C GLU A 86 -8.53 -28.33 -11.32
N ARG A 87 -7.31 -27.79 -11.18
CA ARG A 87 -6.91 -26.91 -10.07
C ARG A 87 -6.97 -25.44 -10.49
N SER A 88 -8.03 -25.11 -11.22
CA SER A 88 -8.32 -23.77 -11.68
C SER A 88 -9.18 -23.05 -10.63
N TYR A 89 -8.80 -21.84 -10.29
CA TYR A 89 -9.45 -21.01 -9.29
C TYR A 89 -9.77 -19.63 -9.85
N GLU A 90 -10.86 -19.06 -9.37
CA GLU A 90 -11.19 -17.65 -9.52
C GLU A 90 -11.15 -16.98 -8.17
N MET A 91 -10.40 -15.89 -8.06
CA MET A 91 -10.55 -14.96 -6.95
C MET A 91 -11.72 -14.03 -7.25
N ARG A 92 -12.77 -14.12 -6.45
CA ARG A 92 -13.95 -13.28 -6.50
C ARG A 92 -13.86 -12.21 -5.43
N ILE A 93 -14.06 -10.95 -5.79
CA ILE A 93 -14.03 -9.81 -4.87
C ILE A 93 -15.38 -9.09 -4.92
N GLN A 94 -15.82 -8.61 -3.76
CA GLN A 94 -17.04 -7.82 -3.60
C GLN A 94 -16.68 -6.43 -3.06
N LYS A 95 -17.06 -5.37 -3.77
CA LYS A 95 -16.73 -3.99 -3.37
C LYS A 95 -17.52 -3.52 -2.14
N SER A 96 -18.83 -3.76 -2.12
CA SER A 96 -19.73 -3.44 -1.00
C SER A 96 -20.74 -4.56 -0.79
N LEU A 97 -21.43 -4.59 0.36
CA LEU A 97 -22.43 -5.61 0.71
C LEU A 97 -23.46 -5.89 -0.39
N ASN A 98 -23.89 -4.85 -1.12
CA ASN A 98 -24.90 -4.94 -2.17
C ASN A 98 -24.30 -5.07 -3.58
N SER A 99 -22.97 -5.01 -3.72
CA SER A 99 -22.30 -5.18 -5.01
C SER A 99 -22.25 -6.64 -5.43
N ALA A 100 -22.27 -6.89 -6.74
CA ALA A 100 -21.99 -8.23 -7.27
C ALA A 100 -20.55 -8.68 -6.93
N ARG A 101 -20.35 -10.00 -6.81
CA ARG A 101 -19.02 -10.62 -6.74
C ARG A 101 -18.45 -10.76 -8.13
N VAL A 102 -17.35 -10.05 -8.39
CA VAL A 102 -16.68 -10.02 -9.70
C VAL A 102 -15.29 -10.66 -9.61
N THR A 103 -14.69 -11.02 -10.74
CA THR A 103 -13.32 -11.55 -10.72
C THR A 103 -12.32 -10.43 -10.37
N LEU A 104 -11.11 -10.77 -9.92
CA LEU A 104 -10.04 -9.78 -9.74
C LEU A 104 -9.72 -9.02 -11.05
N ALA A 105 -9.97 -9.62 -12.22
CA ALA A 105 -9.79 -8.95 -13.50
C ALA A 105 -10.88 -7.90 -13.82
N ASP A 106 -12.02 -7.96 -13.12
CA ASP A 106 -13.18 -7.11 -13.36
C ASP A 106 -13.39 -6.05 -12.27
N ILE A 107 -12.54 -6.03 -11.24
CA ILE A 107 -12.58 -4.99 -10.20
C ILE A 107 -11.77 -3.75 -10.62
N GLY A 108 -11.98 -2.64 -9.91
CA GLY A 108 -11.22 -1.41 -10.11
C GLY A 108 -9.70 -1.65 -10.00
N TYR A 109 -8.97 -1.06 -10.94
CA TYR A 109 -7.53 -1.28 -11.13
C TYR A 109 -6.70 -1.11 -9.85
N GLY A 110 -7.05 -0.14 -9.00
CA GLY A 110 -6.36 0.09 -7.72
C GLY A 110 -6.36 -1.11 -6.77
N VAL A 111 -7.46 -1.88 -6.69
CA VAL A 111 -7.53 -3.08 -5.83
C VAL A 111 -6.60 -4.16 -6.36
N ALA A 112 -6.58 -4.38 -7.67
CA ALA A 112 -5.74 -5.40 -8.29
C ALA A 112 -4.25 -5.08 -8.19
N GLN A 113 -3.87 -3.81 -8.28
CA GLN A 113 -2.47 -3.38 -8.12
C GLN A 113 -2.03 -3.39 -6.64
N PHE A 114 -2.93 -3.13 -5.71
CA PHE A 114 -2.59 -3.07 -4.29
C PHE A 114 -2.56 -4.43 -3.60
N LEU A 115 -3.43 -5.37 -4.01
CA LEU A 115 -3.55 -6.68 -3.40
C LEU A 115 -2.20 -7.42 -3.24
N PRO A 116 -1.29 -7.44 -4.25
CA PRO A 116 0.02 -8.06 -4.09
C PRO A 116 0.84 -7.49 -2.92
N ILE A 117 0.83 -6.17 -2.74
CA ILE A 117 1.56 -5.52 -1.63
C ILE A 117 0.95 -5.94 -0.30
N LEU A 118 -0.38 -5.91 -0.21
CA LEU A 118 -1.09 -6.29 1.00
C LEU A 118 -0.84 -7.76 1.37
N VAL A 119 -0.88 -8.66 0.40
CA VAL A 119 -0.57 -10.09 0.62
C VAL A 119 0.89 -10.26 1.04
N LEU A 120 1.83 -9.59 0.36
CA LEU A 120 3.25 -9.65 0.67
C LEU A 120 3.53 -9.32 2.14
N CYS A 121 2.94 -8.23 2.66
CA CYS A 121 3.10 -7.78 4.04
C CYS A 121 2.78 -8.85 5.10
N TYR A 122 1.83 -9.75 4.83
CA TYR A 122 1.43 -10.81 5.76
C TYR A 122 1.98 -12.20 5.42
N TYR A 123 2.41 -12.40 4.17
CA TYR A 123 2.84 -13.70 3.67
C TYR A 123 4.32 -13.99 3.95
N VAL A 124 5.19 -12.98 3.85
CA VAL A 124 6.64 -13.13 4.09
C VAL A 124 6.95 -13.48 5.55
N PRO A 125 8.07 -14.13 5.86
CA PRO A 125 8.47 -14.40 7.25
C PRO A 125 8.49 -13.15 8.14
N ILE A 126 8.22 -13.33 9.43
CA ILE A 126 8.39 -12.29 10.47
C ILE A 126 9.86 -11.84 10.47
N GLY A 127 10.11 -10.54 10.64
CA GLY A 127 11.46 -9.99 10.64
C GLY A 127 12.07 -9.74 9.25
N SER A 128 11.30 -9.93 8.17
CA SER A 128 11.79 -9.71 6.80
C SER A 128 11.95 -8.22 6.47
N THR A 129 12.76 -7.94 5.45
CA THR A 129 12.87 -6.61 4.85
C THR A 129 12.04 -6.55 3.56
N LEU A 130 11.16 -5.55 3.46
CA LEU A 130 10.36 -5.26 2.28
C LEU A 130 10.86 -3.99 1.58
N ILE A 131 10.99 -4.05 0.26
CA ILE A 131 11.25 -2.89 -0.59
C ILE A 131 10.05 -2.71 -1.52
N LEU A 132 9.35 -1.59 -1.38
CA LEU A 132 8.10 -1.30 -2.07
C LEU A 132 8.28 -0.06 -2.95
N GLU A 133 8.29 -0.25 -4.27
CA GLU A 133 8.23 0.86 -5.22
C GLU A 133 6.78 1.30 -5.43
N GLU A 134 6.55 2.60 -5.28
CA GLU A 134 5.28 3.28 -5.50
C GLU A 134 4.01 2.51 -5.04
N PRO A 135 3.93 2.02 -3.79
CA PRO A 135 2.89 1.09 -3.37
C PRO A 135 1.47 1.67 -3.38
N GLY A 136 1.35 3.00 -3.46
CA GLY A 136 0.08 3.74 -3.40
C GLY A 136 -0.39 4.38 -4.71
N THR A 137 0.33 4.24 -5.83
CA THR A 137 0.07 5.05 -7.06
C THR A 137 -1.35 4.94 -7.59
N HIS A 138 -2.00 3.78 -7.46
CA HIS A 138 -3.36 3.56 -7.95
C HIS A 138 -4.45 3.66 -6.87
N LEU A 139 -4.07 4.04 -5.65
CA LEU A 139 -4.99 4.23 -4.53
C LEU A 139 -5.54 5.65 -4.52
N HIS A 140 -6.78 5.80 -4.06
CA HIS A 140 -7.32 7.13 -3.78
C HIS A 140 -6.63 7.75 -2.55
N PRO A 141 -6.63 9.10 -2.42
CA PRO A 141 -5.98 9.82 -1.31
C PRO A 141 -6.15 9.23 0.08
N LYS A 142 -7.39 8.89 0.46
CA LYS A 142 -7.68 8.25 1.76
C LYS A 142 -6.92 6.93 1.95
N ALA A 143 -6.91 6.06 0.93
CA ALA A 143 -6.23 4.77 1.00
C ALA A 143 -4.70 4.94 0.97
N GLN A 144 -4.15 5.99 0.35
CA GLN A 144 -2.73 6.31 0.46
C GLN A 144 -2.34 6.73 1.89
N ALA A 145 -3.21 7.44 2.60
CA ALA A 145 -2.99 7.70 4.03
C ALA A 145 -3.11 6.40 4.85
N ASP A 146 -4.16 5.60 4.62
CA ASP A 146 -4.34 4.31 5.33
C ASP A 146 -3.17 3.33 5.07
N LEU A 147 -2.47 3.44 3.93
CA LEU A 147 -1.26 2.68 3.66
C LEU A 147 -0.16 2.95 4.71
N ALA A 148 0.03 4.18 5.17
CA ALA A 148 0.98 4.47 6.23
C ALA A 148 0.61 3.72 7.53
N ASP A 149 -0.68 3.67 7.87
CA ASP A 149 -1.16 2.91 9.03
C ASP A 149 -0.92 1.39 8.86
N LEU A 150 -1.10 0.86 7.65
CA LEU A 150 -0.83 -0.55 7.34
C LEU A 150 0.64 -0.88 7.57
N LEU A 151 1.53 -0.05 7.03
CA LEU A 151 2.98 -0.27 7.15
C LEU A 151 3.42 -0.23 8.61
N ILE A 152 2.91 0.73 9.40
CA ILE A 152 3.19 0.81 10.84
C ILE A 152 2.69 -0.42 11.59
N GLU A 153 1.48 -0.91 11.27
CA GLU A 153 0.94 -2.14 11.87
C GLU A 153 1.88 -3.33 11.60
N VAL A 154 2.31 -3.54 10.36
CA VAL A 154 3.14 -4.71 10.05
C VAL A 154 4.58 -4.58 10.55
N ILE A 155 5.13 -3.36 10.62
CA ILE A 155 6.41 -3.11 11.30
C ILE A 155 6.30 -3.50 12.78
N THR A 156 5.22 -3.09 13.44
CA THR A 156 5.04 -3.29 14.89
C THR A 156 4.71 -4.75 15.24
N GLU A 157 3.74 -5.33 14.55
CA GLU A 157 3.19 -6.66 14.86
C GLU A 157 4.07 -7.79 14.31
N ARG A 158 4.76 -7.57 13.18
CA ARG A 158 5.56 -8.59 12.48
C ARG A 158 7.06 -8.26 12.42
N SER A 159 7.49 -7.20 13.09
CA SER A 159 8.90 -6.77 13.16
C SER A 159 9.55 -6.59 11.78
N LEU A 160 8.77 -6.17 10.78
CA LEU A 160 9.29 -5.97 9.42
C LEU A 160 10.12 -4.69 9.33
N GLN A 161 11.15 -4.72 8.49
CA GLN A 161 11.82 -3.51 8.02
C GLN A 161 11.24 -3.15 6.65
N ILE A 162 10.88 -1.88 6.43
CA ILE A 162 10.23 -1.47 5.17
C ILE A 162 10.94 -0.27 4.57
N LEU A 163 11.34 -0.38 3.32
CA LEU A 163 11.78 0.72 2.46
C LEU A 163 10.69 1.03 1.44
N VAL A 164 10.25 2.28 1.38
CA VAL A 164 9.18 2.71 0.48
C VAL A 164 9.66 3.87 -0.37
N GLU A 165 9.44 3.75 -1.69
CA GLU A 165 9.49 4.87 -2.61
C GLU A 165 8.07 5.42 -2.80
N SER A 166 7.88 6.73 -2.65
CA SER A 166 6.57 7.35 -2.89
C SER A 166 6.66 8.84 -3.20
N HIS A 167 5.73 9.30 -4.04
CA HIS A 167 5.44 10.71 -4.28
C HIS A 167 4.18 11.19 -3.55
N SER A 168 3.61 10.38 -2.66
CA SER A 168 2.32 10.67 -2.01
C SER A 168 2.47 11.62 -0.82
N GLU A 169 1.89 12.82 -0.93
CA GLU A 169 1.71 13.75 0.19
C GLU A 169 0.85 13.14 1.30
N HIS A 170 -0.15 12.34 0.93
CA HIS A 170 -1.06 11.70 1.89
C HIS A 170 -0.34 10.66 2.76
N LEU A 171 0.56 9.86 2.17
CA LEU A 171 1.38 8.91 2.91
C LEU A 171 2.33 9.65 3.87
N LEU A 172 3.06 10.64 3.37
CA LEU A 172 4.01 11.40 4.20
C LEU A 172 3.31 12.12 5.35
N THR A 173 2.24 12.85 5.06
CA THR A 173 1.49 13.61 6.09
C THR A 173 0.89 12.68 7.14
N ARG A 174 0.40 11.50 6.73
CA ARG A 174 -0.12 10.51 7.68
C ARG A 174 0.98 9.92 8.56
N LEU A 175 2.16 9.66 8.00
CA LEU A 175 3.32 9.21 8.77
C LEU A 175 3.74 10.26 9.80
N GLN A 176 3.84 11.53 9.41
CA GLN A 176 4.13 12.65 10.32
C GLN A 176 3.11 12.72 11.47
N LEU A 177 1.82 12.57 11.16
CA LEU A 177 0.77 12.52 12.18
C LEU A 177 0.97 11.33 13.13
N ARG A 178 1.32 10.14 12.63
CA ARG A 178 1.56 8.96 13.47
C ARG A 178 2.80 9.08 14.36
N ILE A 179 3.81 9.82 13.91
CA ILE A 179 4.95 10.20 14.74
C ILE A 179 4.49 11.11 15.88
N ALA A 180 3.73 12.17 15.57
CA ALA A 180 3.19 13.09 16.57
C ALA A 180 2.29 12.41 17.61
N GLU A 181 1.52 11.39 17.19
CA GLU A 181 0.67 10.57 18.05
C GLU A 181 1.42 9.43 18.76
N GLN A 182 2.74 9.34 18.60
CA GLN A 182 3.60 8.29 19.20
C GLN A 182 3.22 6.86 18.79
N GLN A 183 2.61 6.67 17.62
CA GLN A 183 2.33 5.34 17.06
C GLN A 183 3.55 4.72 16.39
N ILE A 184 4.52 5.54 15.97
CA ILE A 184 5.85 5.14 15.53
C ILE A 184 6.85 6.20 16.00
N ALA A 185 8.02 5.78 16.48
CA ALA A 185 9.01 6.74 16.96
C ALA A 185 9.75 7.41 15.79
N ALA A 186 10.05 8.70 15.93
CA ALA A 186 10.83 9.44 14.93
C ALA A 186 12.21 8.77 14.67
N LYS A 187 12.85 8.23 15.72
CA LYS A 187 14.13 7.50 15.59
C LYS A 187 14.06 6.20 14.77
N ASP A 188 12.86 5.62 14.66
CA ASP A 188 12.61 4.39 13.90
C ASP A 188 12.14 4.71 12.47
N THR A 189 12.12 6.00 12.10
CA THR A 189 11.71 6.50 10.78
C THR A 189 12.84 7.29 10.13
N ALA A 190 13.23 6.91 8.92
CA ALA A 190 14.18 7.67 8.12
C ALA A 190 13.49 8.17 6.85
N LEU A 191 13.64 9.47 6.56
CA LEU A 191 13.07 10.10 5.37
C LEU A 191 14.19 10.63 4.48
N TYR A 192 14.07 10.37 3.18
CA TYR A 192 15.04 10.80 2.18
C TYR A 192 14.30 11.46 1.01
N PHE A 193 14.85 12.56 0.53
CA PHE A 193 14.42 13.23 -0.68
C PHE A 193 15.46 13.00 -1.78
N CYS A 194 15.02 12.43 -2.89
CA CYS A 194 15.84 12.26 -4.08
C CYS A 194 15.54 13.41 -5.04
N GLU A 195 16.59 14.11 -5.47
CA GLU A 195 16.50 15.19 -6.46
C GLU A 195 17.51 15.00 -7.57
N ASN A 196 17.22 15.55 -8.74
CA ASN A 196 18.14 15.57 -9.87
C ASN A 196 18.59 17.01 -10.11
N GLU A 197 19.86 17.30 -9.86
CA GLU A 197 20.48 18.58 -10.16
C GLU A 197 21.51 18.39 -11.27
N ASN A 198 21.32 19.06 -12.42
CA ASN A 198 22.22 19.01 -13.58
C ASN A 198 22.54 17.60 -14.09
N GLY A 199 21.56 16.68 -14.05
CA GLY A 199 21.73 15.30 -14.50
C GLY A 199 22.35 14.37 -13.45
N VAL A 200 22.66 14.87 -12.24
CA VAL A 200 23.19 14.09 -11.12
C VAL A 200 22.08 13.87 -10.09
N SER A 201 21.81 12.61 -9.76
CA SER A 201 20.87 12.28 -8.68
C SER A 201 21.57 12.39 -7.33
N THR A 202 20.99 13.17 -6.42
CA THR A 202 21.46 13.29 -5.04
C THR A 202 20.36 12.89 -4.06
N ILE A 203 20.76 12.41 -2.89
CA ILE A 203 19.84 12.01 -1.82
C ILE A 203 20.11 12.93 -0.62
N LYS A 204 19.06 13.61 -0.16
CA LYS A 204 19.08 14.47 1.02
C LYS A 204 18.27 13.82 2.13
N SER A 205 18.87 13.68 3.31
CA SER A 205 18.14 13.24 4.51
C SER A 205 17.20 14.34 4.98
N LEU A 206 15.96 14.00 5.29
CA LEU A 206 14.99 14.90 5.92
C LEU A 206 15.02 14.70 7.44
N GLU A 207 15.13 15.79 8.18
CA GLU A 207 15.20 15.82 9.63
C GLU A 207 13.79 15.91 10.22
N VAL A 208 13.26 14.76 10.63
CA VAL A 208 11.97 14.66 11.32
C VAL A 208 12.19 14.77 12.83
N ASP A 209 11.44 15.64 13.50
CA ASP A 209 11.46 15.75 14.96
C ASP A 209 10.42 14.86 15.66
N GLU A 210 10.44 14.83 16.99
CA GLU A 210 9.57 13.97 17.80
C GLU A 210 8.07 14.29 17.67
N ILE A 211 7.71 15.44 17.11
CA ILE A 211 6.31 15.84 16.85
C ILE A 211 5.96 15.73 15.36
N GLY A 212 6.81 15.05 14.57
CA GLY A 212 6.56 14.76 13.17
C GLY A 212 6.82 15.92 12.21
N ASN A 213 7.42 17.03 12.64
CA ASN A 213 7.76 18.12 11.72
C ASN A 213 9.08 17.82 10.99
N ILE A 214 9.13 18.13 9.69
CA ILE A 214 10.37 18.13 8.92
C ILE A 214 10.99 19.53 9.02
N ARG A 215 12.23 19.62 9.52
CA ARG A 215 12.90 20.91 9.74
C ARG A 215 13.52 21.50 8.48
N ASN A 216 14.03 20.64 7.62
CA ASN A 216 14.75 20.99 6.40
C ASN A 216 13.93 20.65 5.14
N TRP A 217 12.66 21.08 5.10
CA TRP A 217 11.78 20.87 3.95
C TRP A 217 12.46 21.29 2.63
N PRO A 218 12.49 20.41 1.61
CA PRO A 218 12.99 20.80 0.30
C PRO A 218 12.09 21.86 -0.32
N LYS A 219 12.69 22.76 -1.08
CA LYS A 219 11.96 23.83 -1.76
C LYS A 219 10.97 23.22 -2.77
N ASP A 220 9.74 23.72 -2.77
CA ASP A 220 8.69 23.32 -3.72
C ASP A 220 8.38 21.80 -3.73
N PHE A 221 8.61 21.08 -2.61
CA PHE A 221 8.47 19.62 -2.51
C PHE A 221 7.11 19.07 -2.99
N PHE A 222 6.01 19.74 -2.63
CA PHE A 222 4.67 19.46 -3.16
C PHE A 222 4.12 20.64 -3.98
N GLY A 223 5.01 21.48 -4.52
CA GLY A 223 4.64 22.75 -5.16
C GLY A 223 4.18 23.83 -4.16
N ASN A 224 3.43 24.82 -4.65
CA ASN A 224 2.99 26.00 -3.89
C ASN A 224 1.46 26.05 -3.71
N VAL A 225 0.87 24.97 -3.20
CA VAL A 225 -0.59 24.85 -3.05
C VAL A 225 -1.20 26.03 -2.29
N ARG A 226 -0.56 26.48 -1.19
CA ARG A 226 -1.05 27.64 -0.41
C ARG A 226 -0.97 28.94 -1.20
N GLY A 227 0.14 29.19 -1.91
CA GLY A 227 0.28 30.38 -2.74
C GLY A 227 -0.74 30.39 -3.88
N ASP A 228 -1.00 29.24 -4.48
CA ASP A 228 -1.97 29.09 -5.56
C ASP A 228 -3.41 29.32 -5.08
N LEU A 229 -3.78 28.84 -3.89
CA LEU A 229 -5.09 29.12 -3.27
C LEU A 229 -5.29 30.61 -3.01
N VAL A 230 -4.28 31.28 -2.45
CA VAL A 230 -4.34 32.74 -2.21
C VAL A 230 -4.47 33.51 -3.52
N LYS A 231 -3.73 33.10 -4.56
CA LYS A 231 -3.80 33.70 -5.89
C LYS A 231 -5.17 33.49 -6.53
N MET A 232 -5.73 32.29 -6.44
CA MET A 232 -7.06 31.94 -6.96
C MET A 232 -8.15 32.81 -6.32
N ALA A 233 -8.14 32.94 -4.98
CA ALA A 233 -9.11 33.77 -4.27
C ALA A 233 -9.06 35.24 -4.72
N ARG A 234 -7.85 35.78 -4.91
CA ARG A 234 -7.65 37.15 -5.42
C ARG A 234 -8.21 37.34 -6.83
N GLU A 235 -7.95 36.39 -7.73
CA GLU A 235 -8.43 36.49 -9.12
C GLU A 235 -9.95 36.30 -9.23
N GLN A 236 -10.55 35.45 -8.40
CA GLN A 236 -12.01 35.29 -8.31
C GLN A 236 -12.69 36.60 -7.86
N MET A 237 -12.17 37.25 -6.81
CA MET A 237 -12.69 38.54 -6.33
C MET A 237 -12.60 39.63 -7.41
N LYS A 238 -11.51 39.69 -8.18
CA LYS A 238 -11.38 40.65 -9.30
C LYS A 238 -12.40 40.40 -10.41
N ARG A 239 -12.69 39.13 -10.72
CA ARG A 239 -13.69 38.76 -11.74
C ARG A 239 -15.11 39.09 -11.32
N GLN A 240 -15.46 38.87 -10.05
CA GLN A 240 -16.79 39.22 -9.53
C GLN A 240 -17.03 40.73 -9.63
N LYS A 241 -16.07 41.56 -9.19
CA LYS A 241 -16.18 43.02 -9.32
C LYS A 241 -16.38 43.49 -10.76
N LYS A 242 -15.64 42.89 -11.71
CA LYS A 242 -15.80 43.19 -13.15
C LYS A 242 -17.08 42.67 -13.79
N ALA A 243 -17.81 41.75 -13.14
CA ALA A 243 -19.08 41.24 -13.64
C ALA A 243 -20.29 41.97 -13.05
N GLU A 244 -20.06 42.77 -11.99
CA GLU A 244 -21.04 43.65 -11.35
C GLU A 244 -21.01 45.09 -11.93
N ASP A 245 -19.95 45.43 -12.67
CA ASP A 245 -19.80 46.65 -13.49
C ASP A 245 -20.30 46.43 -14.93
#